data_AF-A0A8J7GEX1-F1
#
_entry.id   AF-A0A8J7GEX1-F1
#
_cell.length_a   1.000
_cell.length_b   1.000
_cell.length_c   1.000
_cell.angle_alpha   90.00
_cell.angle_beta   90.00
_cell.angle_gamma   90.00
#
_symmetry.space_group_name_H-M   'P 1'
#
loop_
_entity.id
_entity.type
_entity.pdbx_description
1 polymer ?
#
loop_
_entity_poly.entity_id
_entity_poly.type
_entity_poly.pdbx_seq_one_letter_code
_entity_poly.pdbx_strand_id
1 'polypeptide(L)'
;MTGEDYTSDSVTFKCPICGDQVTWTEDYAYEVWNGSEYVVLDPETIADPDKRNRILNDSRRRCPNPSQDTPVHRLPSRFGLYRNSIVIGLVGERRTGKSHLLAALISAIEHGELQPYGLTVVPMDYARHADYLRDKADPLLKQGHKLPGTTEADSSDFTDSLLIRSPAGVVFPVTFFDLAGEKLTEGSKSSRLLLGANALMFCVSPGPALGVTDEEDEEGGRESSDRALNNILDRLNTGQLVLDIPAAIVVTKSDRLRYQPPVDRWIRRPGLNGWIDPAAILEESRDAYAFLHSRGARAWLRPYGECRQCTLHFASATGSENRQERFPGGVTPRRVLEPLIALLAMRGVFGEALAEEVGR
;
A
#
# COMPACT_ATOMS: atom_id res chain seq x y z
N MET A 1 -27.56 4.34 3.17
CA MET A 1 -26.77 5.10 2.19
C MET A 1 -27.62 6.24 1.70
N THR A 2 -27.51 7.42 2.31
CA THR A 2 -28.15 8.64 1.83
C THR A 2 -27.11 9.41 1.01
N GLY A 3 -27.47 9.76 -0.21
CA GLY A 3 -26.57 10.38 -1.18
C GLY A 3 -26.29 11.82 -0.81
N GLU A 4 -25.02 12.12 -0.59
CA GLU A 4 -24.40 13.44 -0.60
C GLU A 4 -22.91 13.14 -0.89
N ASP A 5 -22.29 13.89 -1.80
CA ASP A 5 -20.93 13.74 -2.40
C ASP A 5 -20.84 13.12 -3.82
N TYR A 6 -21.91 13.14 -4.63
CA TYR A 6 -21.73 13.06 -6.09
C TYR A 6 -21.54 14.48 -6.64
N THR A 7 -20.30 14.90 -6.90
CA THR A 7 -20.08 16.13 -7.67
C THR A 7 -20.41 15.86 -9.14
N SER A 8 -21.47 16.49 -9.66
CA SER A 8 -21.90 16.44 -11.08
C SER A 8 -20.96 17.16 -12.05
N ASP A 9 -19.72 17.42 -11.64
CA ASP A 9 -18.72 18.14 -12.40
C ASP A 9 -17.55 17.20 -12.69
N SER A 10 -16.98 17.32 -13.88
CA SER A 10 -15.83 16.52 -14.32
C SER A 10 -14.76 16.41 -13.22
N VAL A 11 -14.38 15.17 -12.90
CA VAL A 11 -13.38 14.89 -11.88
C VAL A 11 -12.04 14.66 -12.56
N THR A 12 -11.06 15.50 -12.19
CA THR A 12 -9.70 15.39 -12.68
C THR A 12 -8.84 14.71 -11.61
N PHE A 13 -8.18 13.62 -11.97
CA PHE A 13 -7.34 12.83 -11.08
C PHE A 13 -6.13 12.26 -11.82
N LYS A 14 -5.09 11.85 -11.09
CA LYS A 14 -3.94 11.15 -11.67
C LYS A 14 -4.25 9.67 -11.79
N CYS A 15 -4.19 9.11 -13.00
CA CYS A 15 -4.43 7.69 -13.22
C CYS A 15 -3.31 6.88 -12.54
N PRO A 16 -3.65 5.93 -11.65
CA PRO A 16 -2.64 5.14 -10.95
C PRO A 16 -1.95 4.08 -11.83
N ILE A 17 -2.46 3.80 -13.04
CA ILE A 17 -1.84 2.86 -13.99
C ILE A 17 -0.87 3.57 -14.94
N CYS A 18 -1.34 4.55 -15.72
CA CYS A 18 -0.49 5.24 -16.71
C CYS A 18 0.20 6.49 -16.16
N GLY A 19 -0.22 7.02 -15.00
CA GLY A 19 0.34 8.24 -14.42
C GLY A 19 -0.17 9.54 -15.04
N ASP A 20 -0.99 9.47 -16.11
CA ASP A 20 -1.58 10.65 -16.75
C ASP A 20 -2.59 11.35 -15.86
N GLN A 21 -2.69 12.67 -16.02
CA GLN A 21 -3.83 13.43 -15.52
C GLN A 21 -5.04 13.15 -16.40
N VAL A 22 -6.08 12.53 -15.82
CA VAL A 22 -7.31 12.13 -16.51
C VAL A 22 -8.46 12.96 -15.97
N THR A 23 -9.28 13.49 -16.88
CA THR A 23 -10.55 14.13 -16.54
C THR A 23 -11.68 13.21 -16.98
N TRP A 24 -12.44 12.68 -16.02
CA TRP A 24 -13.64 11.90 -16.31
C TRP A 24 -14.85 12.82 -16.43
N THR A 25 -15.49 12.79 -17.59
CA THR A 25 -16.83 13.34 -17.83
C THR A 25 -17.88 12.22 -17.69
N GLU A 26 -19.16 12.54 -17.68
CA GLU A 26 -20.24 11.53 -17.65
C GLU A 26 -20.25 10.66 -18.92
N ASP A 27 -19.68 11.14 -20.03
CA ASP A 27 -19.69 10.47 -21.34
C ASP A 27 -18.84 9.18 -21.40
N TYR A 28 -17.96 8.93 -20.44
CA TYR A 28 -17.19 7.68 -20.45
C TYR A 28 -18.08 6.50 -20.05
N ALA A 29 -18.30 5.61 -21.01
CA ALA A 29 -19.08 4.40 -20.86
C ALA A 29 -18.62 3.55 -19.66
N TYR A 30 -19.60 3.06 -18.91
CA TYR A 30 -19.40 1.99 -17.95
C TYR A 30 -19.20 0.69 -18.71
N GLU A 31 -18.30 -0.16 -18.25
CA GLU A 31 -18.04 -1.46 -18.84
C GLU A 31 -18.09 -2.54 -17.76
N VAL A 32 -18.67 -3.68 -18.07
CA VAL A 32 -18.72 -4.84 -17.18
C VAL A 32 -18.11 -6.05 -17.85
N TRP A 33 -17.40 -6.87 -17.08
CA TRP A 33 -16.86 -8.13 -17.58
C TRP A 33 -17.96 -9.18 -17.64
N ASN A 34 -18.17 -9.79 -18.81
CA ASN A 34 -19.18 -10.83 -19.00
C ASN A 34 -18.63 -12.27 -18.91
N GLY A 35 -17.33 -12.44 -18.66
CA GLY A 35 -16.64 -13.73 -18.67
C GLY A 35 -15.61 -13.87 -19.79
N SER A 36 -15.78 -13.16 -20.90
CA SER A 36 -14.86 -13.18 -22.05
C SER A 36 -14.38 -11.81 -22.50
N GLU A 37 -15.22 -10.78 -22.38
CA GLU A 37 -14.88 -9.42 -22.75
C GLU A 37 -15.57 -8.38 -21.86
N TYR A 38 -15.11 -7.14 -21.98
CA TYR A 38 -15.79 -5.99 -21.39
C TYR A 38 -16.85 -5.47 -22.35
N VAL A 39 -18.10 -5.43 -21.89
CA VAL A 39 -19.24 -4.91 -22.64
C VAL A 39 -19.70 -3.58 -22.06
N VAL A 40 -20.13 -2.66 -22.92
CA VAL A 40 -20.69 -1.37 -22.51
C VAL A 40 -21.98 -1.60 -21.73
N LEU A 41 -22.06 -0.96 -20.57
CA LEU A 41 -23.20 -0.92 -19.68
C LEU A 41 -23.84 0.47 -19.76
N ASP A 42 -25.12 0.50 -20.05
CA ASP A 42 -25.96 1.67 -19.82
C ASP A 42 -26.67 1.53 -18.46
N PRO A 43 -26.27 2.29 -17.42
CA PRO A 43 -26.87 2.19 -16.10
C PRO A 43 -28.36 2.56 -16.07
N GLU A 44 -28.84 3.38 -17.01
CA GLU A 44 -30.23 3.83 -17.06
C GLU A 44 -31.19 2.69 -17.42
N THR A 45 -30.67 1.65 -18.10
CA THR A 45 -31.45 0.44 -18.43
C THR A 45 -31.77 -0.43 -17.21
N ILE A 46 -31.16 -0.17 -16.05
CA ILE A 46 -31.38 -0.92 -14.82
C ILE A 46 -32.37 -0.18 -13.92
N ALA A 47 -33.64 -0.61 -13.96
CA ALA A 47 -34.73 0.02 -13.22
C ALA A 47 -34.62 -0.12 -11.68
N ASP A 48 -34.10 -1.26 -11.20
CA ASP A 48 -33.93 -1.52 -9.76
C ASP A 48 -32.70 -0.76 -9.23
N PRO A 49 -32.88 0.19 -8.27
CA PRO A 49 -31.78 0.99 -7.74
C PRO A 49 -30.68 0.17 -7.05
N ASP A 50 -31.04 -0.88 -6.32
CA ASP A 50 -30.08 -1.71 -5.59
C ASP A 50 -29.28 -2.56 -6.56
N LYS A 51 -29.95 -3.14 -7.56
CA LYS A 51 -29.28 -3.87 -8.65
C LYS A 51 -28.37 -2.96 -9.45
N ARG A 52 -28.80 -1.73 -9.75
CA ARG A 52 -27.99 -0.73 -10.46
C ARG A 52 -26.74 -0.37 -9.67
N ASN A 53 -26.89 -0.07 -8.37
CA ASN A 53 -25.76 0.26 -7.50
C ASN A 53 -24.76 -0.89 -7.41
N ARG A 54 -25.24 -2.13 -7.30
CA ARG A 54 -24.37 -3.31 -7.29
C ARG A 54 -23.58 -3.46 -8.59
N ILE A 55 -24.23 -3.37 -9.74
CA ILE A 55 -23.57 -3.49 -11.04
C ILE A 55 -22.58 -2.35 -11.25
N LEU A 56 -22.94 -1.12 -10.84
CA LEU A 56 -22.03 0.02 -10.91
C LEU A 56 -20.79 -0.15 -10.04
N ASN A 57 -20.91 -0.81 -8.88
CA ASN A 57 -19.75 -1.12 -8.03
C ASN A 57 -18.76 -2.08 -8.70
N ASP A 58 -19.25 -3.02 -9.50
CA ASP A 58 -18.41 -4.00 -10.23
C ASP A 58 -18.00 -3.52 -11.63
N SER A 59 -18.56 -2.39 -12.08
CA SER A 59 -18.24 -1.81 -13.37
C SER A 59 -16.88 -1.12 -13.38
N ARG A 60 -16.31 -0.99 -14.57
CA ARG A 60 -15.08 -0.25 -14.82
C ARG A 60 -15.29 0.80 -15.90
N ARG A 61 -14.39 1.78 -15.95
CA ARG A 61 -14.31 2.76 -17.03
C ARG A 61 -12.96 2.68 -17.70
N ARG A 62 -12.95 2.74 -19.03
CA ARG A 62 -11.72 2.78 -19.82
C ARG A 62 -10.98 4.09 -19.58
N CYS A 63 -9.70 4.01 -19.26
CA CYS A 63 -8.87 5.20 -19.16
C CYS A 63 -8.68 5.80 -20.57
N PRO A 64 -8.81 7.13 -20.75
CA PRO A 64 -8.54 7.78 -22.03
C PRO A 64 -7.08 7.62 -22.48
N ASN A 65 -6.18 7.49 -21.50
CA ASN A 65 -4.73 7.41 -21.67
C ASN A 65 -4.18 8.46 -22.67
N PRO A 66 -4.26 9.76 -22.36
CA PRO A 66 -3.88 10.83 -23.29
C PRO A 66 -2.47 10.68 -23.88
N SER A 67 -1.52 10.16 -23.11
CA SER A 67 -0.13 9.91 -23.56
C SER A 67 0.00 8.73 -24.52
N GLN A 68 -0.97 7.82 -24.54
CA GLN A 68 -0.96 6.55 -25.28
C GLN A 68 0.28 5.66 -24.99
N ASP A 69 0.92 5.84 -23.83
CA ASP A 69 2.19 5.20 -23.48
C ASP A 69 2.05 3.81 -22.82
N THR A 70 0.81 3.37 -22.66
CA THR A 70 0.39 2.22 -21.86
C THR A 70 -0.73 1.47 -22.61
N PRO A 71 -0.78 0.12 -22.54
CA PRO A 71 -1.90 -0.64 -23.07
C PRO A 71 -3.24 -0.17 -22.52
N VAL A 72 -4.32 -0.51 -23.24
CA VAL A 72 -5.68 -0.20 -22.83
C VAL A 72 -5.93 -0.75 -21.43
N HIS A 73 -6.29 0.12 -20.50
CA HIS A 73 -6.54 -0.22 -19.11
C HIS A 73 -7.83 0.43 -18.61
N ARG A 74 -8.33 -0.12 -17.50
CA ARG A 74 -9.62 0.22 -16.93
C ARG A 74 -9.48 0.45 -15.43
N LEU A 75 -10.17 1.45 -14.93
CA LEU A 75 -10.23 1.77 -13.50
C LEU A 75 -11.62 1.39 -12.97
N PRO A 76 -11.75 1.02 -11.68
CA PRO A 76 -13.05 0.89 -11.06
C PRO A 76 -13.86 2.18 -11.26
N SER A 77 -15.13 2.06 -11.64
CA SER A 77 -15.95 3.23 -12.02
C SER A 77 -16.09 4.26 -10.90
N ARG A 78 -15.94 3.83 -9.64
CA ARG A 78 -15.99 4.69 -8.46
C ARG A 78 -14.71 5.51 -8.25
N PHE A 79 -13.62 5.21 -8.95
CA PHE A 79 -12.32 5.86 -8.72
C PHE A 79 -12.38 7.37 -8.95
N GLY A 80 -12.86 7.81 -10.12
CA GLY A 80 -13.05 9.22 -10.44
C GLY A 80 -14.39 9.79 -9.96
N LEU A 81 -15.01 9.21 -8.93
CA LEU A 81 -16.05 9.92 -8.16
C LEU A 81 -15.43 10.78 -7.05
N TYR A 82 -14.15 10.56 -6.71
CA TYR A 82 -13.50 11.21 -5.59
C TYR A 82 -12.20 11.87 -6.04
N ARG A 83 -11.91 13.07 -5.51
CA ARG A 83 -10.73 13.87 -5.88
C ARG A 83 -9.45 13.49 -5.13
N ASN A 84 -9.59 12.86 -3.95
CA ASN A 84 -8.49 12.64 -3.01
C ASN A 84 -7.98 11.20 -3.03
N SER A 85 -7.48 10.72 -4.17
CA SER A 85 -6.92 9.36 -4.24
C SER A 85 -5.57 9.28 -3.52
N ILE A 86 -5.37 8.18 -2.80
CA ILE A 86 -4.13 7.82 -2.13
C ILE A 86 -3.65 6.52 -2.78
N VAL A 87 -2.47 6.58 -3.39
CA VAL A 87 -1.88 5.48 -4.13
C VAL A 87 -0.58 5.11 -3.46
N ILE A 88 -0.59 3.97 -2.76
CA ILE A 88 0.50 3.49 -1.92
C ILE A 88 1.28 2.42 -2.68
N GLY A 89 2.53 2.74 -3.03
CA GLY A 89 3.48 1.76 -3.55
C GLY A 89 4.28 1.09 -2.44
N LEU A 90 4.15 -0.22 -2.27
CA LEU A 90 5.03 -1.01 -1.41
C LEU A 90 6.32 -1.30 -2.18
N VAL A 91 7.45 -0.91 -1.61
CA VAL A 91 8.75 -0.92 -2.25
C VAL A 91 9.72 -1.77 -1.45
N GLY A 92 10.54 -2.56 -2.14
CA GLY A 92 11.59 -3.36 -1.53
C GLY A 92 11.98 -4.51 -2.43
N GLU A 93 13.03 -5.23 -2.07
CA GLU A 93 13.44 -6.42 -2.80
C GLU A 93 12.49 -7.60 -2.63
N ARG A 94 12.71 -8.65 -3.41
CA ARG A 94 12.19 -9.99 -3.09
C ARG A 94 12.49 -10.35 -1.64
N ARG A 95 11.55 -11.06 -1.02
CA ARG A 95 11.67 -11.64 0.34
C ARG A 95 11.77 -10.64 1.48
N THR A 96 11.71 -9.33 1.24
CA THR A 96 11.54 -8.33 2.33
C THR A 96 10.15 -8.39 2.97
N GLY A 97 9.24 -9.25 2.48
CA GLY A 97 7.95 -9.48 3.12
C GLY A 97 6.83 -8.53 2.71
N LYS A 98 6.99 -7.74 1.64
CA LYS A 98 5.96 -6.82 1.11
C LYS A 98 4.58 -7.46 0.98
N SER A 99 4.49 -8.59 0.27
CA SER A 99 3.22 -9.26 0.01
C SER A 99 2.62 -9.87 1.28
N HIS A 100 3.45 -10.31 2.23
CA HIS A 100 3.00 -10.76 3.54
C HIS A 100 2.48 -9.58 4.37
N LEU A 101 3.19 -8.44 4.35
CA LEU A 101 2.78 -7.21 5.02
C LEU A 101 1.46 -6.71 4.46
N LEU A 102 1.29 -6.66 3.13
CA LEU A 102 0.04 -6.24 2.50
C LEU A 102 -1.11 -7.19 2.83
N ALA A 103 -0.89 -8.51 2.78
CA ALA A 103 -1.91 -9.49 3.13
C ALA A 103 -2.36 -9.35 4.60
N ALA A 104 -1.41 -9.17 5.53
CA ALA A 104 -1.70 -8.93 6.93
C ALA A 104 -2.40 -7.59 7.17
N LEU A 105 -1.99 -6.53 6.48
CA LEU A 105 -2.60 -5.21 6.53
C LEU A 105 -4.06 -5.26 6.04
N ILE A 106 -4.32 -5.84 4.86
CA ILE A 106 -5.69 -5.96 4.33
C ILE A 106 -6.56 -6.82 5.24
N SER A 107 -6.01 -7.92 5.78
CA SER A 107 -6.74 -8.73 6.75
C SER A 107 -7.09 -7.96 8.02
N ALA A 108 -6.17 -7.16 8.57
CA ALA A 108 -6.45 -6.32 9.74
C ALA A 108 -7.56 -5.29 9.45
N ILE A 109 -7.55 -4.69 8.25
CA ILE A 109 -8.62 -3.80 7.81
C ILE A 109 -9.98 -4.52 7.78
N GLU A 110 -10.02 -5.75 7.23
CA GLU A 110 -11.25 -6.54 7.14
C GLU A 110 -11.80 -6.94 8.51
N HIS A 111 -10.93 -7.10 9.51
CA HIS A 111 -11.33 -7.31 10.90
C HIS A 111 -11.76 -6.02 11.62
N GLY A 112 -11.83 -4.89 10.91
CA GLY A 112 -12.31 -3.62 11.46
C GLY A 112 -11.29 -2.88 12.31
N GLU A 113 -10.00 -3.21 12.23
CA GLU A 113 -8.96 -2.59 13.07
C GLU A 113 -8.73 -1.09 12.77
N LEU A 114 -9.32 -0.56 11.70
CA LEU A 114 -9.36 0.89 11.41
C LEU A 114 -10.54 1.61 12.09
N GLN A 115 -11.57 0.91 12.56
CA GLN A 115 -12.74 1.50 13.21
C GLN A 115 -12.42 2.31 14.47
N PRO A 116 -11.48 1.88 15.35
CA PRO A 116 -11.10 2.67 16.52
C PRO A 116 -10.57 4.07 16.18
N TYR A 117 -10.03 4.28 14.97
CA TYR A 117 -9.56 5.58 14.49
C TYR A 117 -10.68 6.43 13.85
N GLY A 118 -11.94 5.98 13.94
CA GLY A 118 -13.09 6.63 13.32
C GLY A 118 -13.17 6.44 11.81
N LEU A 119 -12.41 5.50 11.23
CA LEU A 119 -12.44 5.20 9.81
C LEU A 119 -13.48 4.14 9.50
N THR A 120 -14.22 4.34 8.40
CA THR A 120 -15.03 3.27 7.80
C THR A 120 -14.46 2.90 6.45
N VAL A 121 -14.49 1.61 6.13
CA VAL A 121 -13.83 1.07 4.95
C VAL A 121 -14.79 0.17 4.20
N VAL A 122 -14.83 0.33 2.88
CA VAL A 122 -15.50 -0.62 1.98
C VAL A 122 -14.61 -0.92 0.78
N PRO A 123 -14.67 -2.12 0.20
CA PRO A 123 -13.99 -2.41 -1.05
C PRO A 123 -14.45 -1.46 -2.16
N MET A 124 -13.50 -0.99 -2.96
CA MET A 124 -13.80 -0.22 -4.17
C MET A 124 -14.18 -1.13 -5.33
N ASP A 125 -13.61 -2.34 -5.34
CA ASP A 125 -13.81 -3.41 -6.33
C ASP A 125 -14.03 -4.72 -5.55
N TYR A 126 -15.30 -5.09 -5.35
CA TYR A 126 -15.67 -6.21 -4.48
C TYR A 126 -15.13 -7.55 -4.99
N ALA A 127 -15.18 -7.77 -6.30
CA ALA A 127 -14.68 -9.00 -6.91
C ALA A 127 -13.17 -9.13 -6.69
N ARG A 128 -12.41 -8.07 -6.99
CA ARG A 128 -10.94 -8.08 -6.80
C ARG A 128 -10.55 -8.21 -5.34
N HIS A 129 -11.24 -7.52 -4.44
CA HIS A 129 -10.99 -7.63 -3.01
C HIS A 129 -11.26 -9.06 -2.50
N ALA A 130 -12.37 -9.67 -2.92
CA ALA A 130 -12.67 -11.06 -2.57
C ALA A 130 -11.63 -12.05 -3.12
N ASP A 131 -11.14 -11.84 -4.35
CA ASP A 131 -10.05 -12.62 -4.93
C ASP A 131 -8.76 -12.46 -4.12
N TYR A 132 -8.40 -11.22 -3.74
CA TYR A 132 -7.23 -10.96 -2.91
C TYR A 132 -7.30 -11.65 -1.55
N LEU A 133 -8.46 -11.58 -0.88
CA LEU A 133 -8.68 -12.28 0.39
C LEU A 133 -8.50 -13.78 0.20
N ARG A 134 -9.16 -14.39 -0.79
CA ARG A 134 -9.11 -15.83 -1.05
C ARG A 134 -7.71 -16.32 -1.42
N ASP A 135 -6.99 -15.57 -2.24
CA ASP A 135 -5.76 -16.05 -2.88
C ASP A 135 -4.49 -15.62 -2.13
N LYS A 136 -4.56 -14.59 -1.27
CA LYS A 136 -3.42 -14.04 -0.52
C LYS A 136 -3.68 -13.94 0.99
N ALA A 137 -4.72 -13.22 1.42
CA ALA A 137 -4.90 -12.98 2.86
C ALA A 137 -5.25 -14.26 3.64
N ASP A 138 -6.26 -15.01 3.20
CA ASP A 138 -6.74 -16.21 3.87
C ASP A 138 -5.71 -17.35 3.92
N PRO A 139 -4.97 -17.66 2.82
CA PRO A 139 -3.89 -18.64 2.88
C PRO A 139 -2.84 -18.31 3.94
N LEU A 140 -2.45 -17.04 4.05
CA LEU A 140 -1.48 -16.62 5.06
C LEU A 140 -2.09 -16.65 6.46
N LEU A 141 -3.16 -15.90 6.69
CA LEU A 141 -3.68 -15.60 8.03
C LEU A 141 -4.49 -16.76 8.62
N LYS A 142 -5.29 -17.46 7.81
CA LYS A 142 -6.17 -18.54 8.29
C LYS A 142 -5.51 -19.91 8.16
N GLN A 143 -4.71 -20.14 7.12
CA GLN A 143 -4.13 -21.46 6.83
C GLN A 143 -2.65 -21.56 7.24
N GLY A 144 -2.01 -20.43 7.58
CA GLY A 144 -0.61 -20.38 7.97
C GLY A 144 0.34 -20.78 6.84
N HIS A 145 -0.03 -20.57 5.59
CA HIS A 145 0.83 -20.86 4.44
C HIS A 145 1.69 -19.65 4.11
N LYS A 146 2.97 -19.91 3.78
CA LYS A 146 3.84 -18.89 3.20
C LYS A 146 3.30 -18.50 1.84
N LEU A 147 3.26 -17.19 1.57
CA LEU A 147 2.88 -16.72 0.26
C LEU A 147 4.03 -16.97 -0.73
N PRO A 148 3.73 -17.45 -1.95
CA PRO A 148 4.74 -17.62 -2.97
C PRO A 148 5.39 -16.27 -3.29
N GLY A 149 6.66 -16.30 -3.71
CA GLY A 149 7.36 -15.09 -4.14
C GLY A 149 6.63 -14.40 -5.30
N THR A 150 6.47 -13.08 -5.22
CA THR A 150 5.80 -12.27 -6.25
C THR A 150 6.49 -12.43 -7.61
N THR A 151 5.76 -12.86 -8.62
CA THR A 151 6.26 -12.87 -10.01
C THR A 151 6.01 -11.51 -10.69
N GLU A 152 6.65 -11.27 -11.82
CA GLU A 152 6.51 -10.02 -12.58
C GLU A 152 5.06 -9.80 -13.06
N ALA A 153 4.35 -10.88 -13.40
CA ALA A 153 2.93 -10.86 -13.72
C ALA A 153 2.08 -10.41 -12.52
N ASP A 154 2.41 -10.86 -11.31
CA ASP A 154 1.69 -10.52 -10.07
C ASP A 154 1.94 -9.09 -9.58
N SER A 155 3.14 -8.55 -9.82
CA SER A 155 3.59 -7.24 -9.30
C SER A 155 3.07 -6.01 -10.06
N SER A 156 2.26 -6.21 -11.10
CA SER A 156 2.01 -5.18 -12.12
C SER A 156 0.55 -4.82 -12.36
N ASP A 157 -0.37 -5.46 -11.63
CA ASP A 157 -1.80 -5.12 -11.60
C ASP A 157 -2.17 -4.67 -10.17
N PHE A 158 -3.15 -3.76 -10.05
CA PHE A 158 -3.64 -3.29 -8.75
C PHE A 158 -3.87 -4.45 -7.79
N THR A 159 -3.23 -4.41 -6.64
CA THR A 159 -3.31 -5.53 -5.70
C THR A 159 -4.65 -5.51 -4.96
N ASP A 160 -5.02 -4.36 -4.40
CA ASP A 160 -6.33 -4.13 -3.79
C ASP A 160 -6.67 -2.64 -3.78
N SER A 161 -7.94 -2.29 -3.63
CA SER A 161 -8.41 -0.90 -3.55
C SER A 161 -9.64 -0.76 -2.67
N LEU A 162 -9.58 0.23 -1.80
CA LEU A 162 -10.55 0.49 -0.73
C LEU A 162 -11.07 1.92 -0.83
N LEU A 163 -12.29 2.15 -0.38
CA LEU A 163 -12.82 3.47 -0.08
C LEU A 163 -12.76 3.66 1.43
N ILE A 164 -11.91 4.57 1.88
CA ILE A 164 -11.76 4.92 3.30
C ILE A 164 -12.50 6.24 3.53
N ARG A 165 -13.49 6.23 4.43
CA ARG A 165 -14.15 7.44 4.89
C ARG A 165 -13.51 7.89 6.20
N SER A 166 -13.02 9.13 6.19
CA SER A 166 -12.47 9.81 7.37
C SER A 166 -13.52 10.09 8.44
N PRO A 167 -13.12 10.42 9.68
CA PRO A 167 -14.04 10.87 10.72
C PRO A 167 -14.79 12.16 10.34
N ALA A 168 -14.20 12.98 9.47
CA ALA A 168 -14.80 14.19 8.91
C ALA A 168 -15.79 13.93 7.76
N GLY A 169 -16.02 12.66 7.39
CA GLY A 169 -16.97 12.28 6.33
C GLY A 169 -16.37 12.24 4.91
N VAL A 170 -15.18 12.82 4.70
CA VAL A 170 -14.46 12.83 3.41
C VAL A 170 -14.04 11.41 3.03
N VAL A 171 -14.28 11.04 1.77
CA VAL A 171 -13.94 9.72 1.21
C VAL A 171 -12.65 9.78 0.40
N PHE A 172 -11.76 8.84 0.68
CA PHE A 172 -10.46 8.67 0.04
C PHE A 172 -10.41 7.30 -0.67
N PRO A 173 -10.29 7.25 -2.00
CA PRO A 173 -9.87 6.06 -2.72
C PRO A 173 -8.45 5.70 -2.31
N VAL A 174 -8.24 4.56 -1.69
CA VAL A 174 -6.91 4.07 -1.31
C VAL A 174 -6.58 2.83 -2.11
N THR A 175 -5.47 2.87 -2.83
CA THR A 175 -5.02 1.80 -3.72
C THR A 175 -3.63 1.33 -3.33
N PHE A 176 -3.41 0.02 -3.33
CA PHE A 176 -2.12 -0.59 -3.01
C PHE A 176 -1.48 -1.27 -4.22
N PHE A 177 -0.16 -1.10 -4.34
CA PHE A 177 0.68 -1.77 -5.33
C PHE A 177 1.86 -2.47 -4.68
N ASP A 178 2.11 -3.74 -5.02
CA ASP A 178 3.34 -4.45 -4.64
C ASP A 178 4.41 -4.27 -5.73
N LEU A 179 5.35 -3.33 -5.53
CA LEU A 179 6.40 -3.02 -6.50
C LEU A 179 7.65 -3.88 -6.26
N ALA A 180 7.98 -4.74 -7.24
CA ALA A 180 9.24 -5.47 -7.25
C ALA A 180 10.41 -4.53 -7.65
N GLY A 181 11.16 -4.04 -6.66
CA GLY A 181 12.18 -3.01 -6.87
C GLY A 181 13.42 -3.47 -7.66
N GLU A 182 13.67 -4.77 -7.79
CA GLU A 182 14.86 -5.29 -8.50
C GLU A 182 14.73 -5.26 -10.04
N LYS A 183 13.56 -4.94 -10.59
CA LYS A 183 13.28 -4.95 -12.04
C LYS A 183 12.54 -3.71 -12.54
N LEU A 184 12.92 -2.55 -12.03
CA LEU A 184 12.54 -1.27 -12.61
C LEU A 184 13.41 -0.98 -13.83
N THR A 185 13.13 -1.65 -14.94
CA THR A 185 13.65 -1.29 -16.26
C THR A 185 12.83 -0.15 -16.86
N GLU A 186 13.42 0.65 -17.74
CA GLU A 186 12.67 1.68 -18.48
C GLU A 186 11.49 1.07 -19.25
N GLY A 187 10.32 1.69 -19.15
CA GLY A 187 9.10 1.22 -19.81
C GLY A 187 8.43 0.02 -19.15
N SER A 188 8.93 -0.49 -18.01
CA SER A 188 8.23 -1.55 -17.27
C SER A 188 6.93 -1.04 -16.64
N LYS A 189 5.95 -1.91 -16.45
CA LYS A 189 4.69 -1.55 -15.76
C LYS A 189 4.97 -1.00 -14.36
N SER A 190 5.88 -1.62 -13.59
CA SER A 190 6.26 -1.17 -12.24
C SER A 190 6.85 0.25 -12.23
N SER A 191 7.58 0.64 -13.29
CA SER A 191 8.09 2.01 -13.42
C SER A 191 6.98 3.05 -13.64
N ARG A 192 5.89 2.68 -14.32
CA ARG A 192 4.72 3.55 -14.52
C ARG A 192 3.86 3.66 -13.27
N LEU A 193 3.65 2.55 -12.56
CA LEU A 193 2.96 2.54 -11.27
C LEU A 193 3.66 3.43 -10.25
N LEU A 194 4.99 3.51 -10.30
CA LEU A 194 5.75 4.43 -9.48
C LEU A 194 5.42 5.91 -9.77
N LEU A 195 5.16 6.27 -11.03
CA LEU A 195 4.70 7.62 -11.38
C LEU A 195 3.29 7.89 -10.87
N GLY A 196 2.43 6.87 -10.80
CA GLY A 196 1.07 6.98 -10.25
C GLY A 196 1.02 7.04 -8.71
N ALA A 197 2.05 6.55 -8.02
CA ALA A 197 2.12 6.55 -6.56
C ALA A 197 2.27 7.96 -5.99
N ASN A 198 1.53 8.23 -4.92
CA ASN A 198 1.61 9.50 -4.16
C ASN A 198 1.85 9.29 -2.66
N ALA A 199 2.16 8.05 -2.28
CA ALA A 199 2.69 7.64 -0.99
C ALA A 199 3.52 6.36 -1.18
N LEU A 200 4.56 6.16 -0.38
CA LEU A 200 5.47 5.01 -0.51
C LEU A 200 5.68 4.29 0.83
N MET A 201 5.70 2.96 0.78
CA MET A 201 6.02 2.11 1.93
C MET A 201 7.26 1.27 1.62
N PHE A 202 8.42 1.70 2.11
CA PHE A 202 9.70 1.04 1.91
C PHE A 202 9.89 -0.10 2.91
N CYS A 203 9.73 -1.34 2.45
CA CYS A 203 9.91 -2.55 3.24
C CYS A 203 11.37 -3.03 3.20
N VAL A 204 12.03 -3.03 4.36
CA VAL A 204 13.39 -3.53 4.55
C VAL A 204 13.35 -4.67 5.58
N SER A 205 14.08 -5.76 5.35
CA SER A 205 14.08 -6.91 6.25
C SER A 205 15.44 -7.11 6.95
N PRO A 206 15.44 -7.59 8.20
CA PRO A 206 16.65 -8.00 8.89
C PRO A 206 17.28 -9.21 8.22
N GLY A 207 18.35 -8.96 7.47
CA GLY A 207 19.30 -9.96 6.98
C GLY A 207 20.67 -9.81 7.65
N PRO A 208 21.75 -10.28 7.01
CA PRO A 208 23.11 -10.22 7.56
C PRO A 208 23.59 -8.81 7.91
N ALA A 209 23.03 -7.77 7.29
CA ALA A 209 23.29 -6.37 7.65
C ALA A 209 22.87 -6.04 9.09
N LEU A 210 21.81 -6.67 9.60
CA LEU A 210 21.31 -6.48 10.96
C LEU A 210 21.73 -7.62 11.91
N GLY A 211 22.71 -8.44 11.54
CA GLY A 211 23.21 -9.52 12.40
C GLY A 211 22.24 -10.70 12.53
N VAL A 212 21.31 -10.84 11.59
CA VAL A 212 20.41 -11.99 11.49
C VAL A 212 20.89 -12.84 10.31
N THR A 213 21.23 -14.10 10.57
CA THR A 213 21.63 -15.07 9.55
C THR A 213 20.47 -16.01 9.27
N ASP A 214 20.20 -16.26 8.00
CA ASP A 214 19.19 -17.23 7.55
C ASP A 214 19.84 -18.19 6.56
N GLU A 215 19.50 -19.48 6.62
CA GLU A 215 19.88 -20.47 5.60
C GLU A 215 19.29 -20.08 4.22
N GLU A 216 18.18 -19.34 4.23
CA GLU A 216 17.47 -18.81 3.08
C GLU A 216 18.10 -17.52 2.49
N ASP A 217 18.98 -16.83 3.23
CA ASP A 217 19.59 -15.53 2.87
C ASP A 217 20.99 -15.68 2.22
N GLU A 218 21.54 -16.90 2.12
CA GLU A 218 22.89 -17.14 1.59
C GLU A 218 23.05 -16.80 0.08
N GLU A 219 21.95 -16.76 -0.68
CA GLU A 219 21.97 -16.39 -2.11
C GLU A 219 21.68 -14.90 -2.37
N GLY A 220 21.22 -14.15 -1.36
CA GLY A 220 20.83 -12.73 -1.46
C GLY A 220 21.79 -11.82 -0.72
N GLY A 221 23.02 -11.69 -1.22
CA GLY A 221 24.09 -10.92 -0.58
C GLY A 221 23.70 -9.47 -0.21
N ARG A 222 24.38 -8.94 0.82
CA ARG A 222 24.28 -7.56 1.37
C ARG A 222 24.14 -6.43 0.32
N GLU A 223 24.66 -6.62 -0.89
CA GLU A 223 24.67 -5.62 -1.97
C GLU A 223 23.32 -5.43 -2.69
N SER A 224 22.35 -6.34 -2.51
CA SER A 224 21.11 -6.35 -3.28
C SER A 224 20.03 -5.40 -2.72
N SER A 225 20.00 -5.21 -1.38
CA SER A 225 18.96 -4.41 -0.69
C SER A 225 19.00 -2.93 -0.91
N ASP A 226 20.19 -2.43 -1.15
CA ASP A 226 20.38 -1.01 -1.40
C ASP A 226 19.89 -0.63 -2.81
N ARG A 227 19.93 -1.57 -3.77
CA ARG A 227 19.66 -1.28 -5.20
C ARG A 227 18.20 -0.97 -5.47
N ALA A 228 17.26 -1.76 -4.95
CA ALA A 228 15.83 -1.58 -5.20
C ALA A 228 15.34 -0.20 -4.73
N LEU A 229 15.74 0.18 -3.52
CA LEU A 229 15.38 1.44 -2.88
C LEU A 229 16.02 2.64 -3.63
N ASN A 230 17.33 2.54 -3.90
CA ASN A 230 18.07 3.59 -4.61
C ASN A 230 17.52 3.82 -6.01
N ASN A 231 17.27 2.76 -6.79
CA ASN A 231 16.73 2.86 -8.13
C ASN A 231 15.37 3.59 -8.17
N ILE A 232 14.55 3.43 -7.14
CA ILE A 232 13.24 4.10 -7.04
C ILE A 232 13.41 5.57 -6.74
N LEU A 233 14.23 5.90 -5.75
CA LEU A 233 14.50 7.28 -5.39
C LEU A 233 15.17 8.04 -6.53
N ASP A 234 16.14 7.43 -7.22
CA ASP A 234 16.80 8.02 -8.39
C ASP A 234 15.84 8.28 -9.54
N ARG A 235 14.82 7.42 -9.72
CA ARG A 235 13.76 7.61 -10.73
C ARG A 235 12.74 8.68 -10.35
N LEU A 236 12.43 8.81 -9.06
CA LEU A 236 11.52 9.84 -8.56
C LEU A 236 12.20 11.22 -8.50
N ASN A 237 13.52 11.24 -8.33
CA ASN A 237 14.28 12.47 -8.27
C ASN A 237 14.42 13.10 -9.66
N THR A 238 13.47 13.97 -9.97
CA THR A 238 13.41 14.77 -11.20
C THR A 238 14.28 16.04 -11.13
N GLY A 239 15.25 16.10 -10.21
CA GLY A 239 16.09 17.27 -9.95
C GLY A 239 15.61 18.15 -8.79
N GLN A 240 14.67 17.65 -7.96
CA GLN A 240 14.26 18.31 -6.72
C GLN A 240 15.19 17.91 -5.57
N LEU A 241 15.45 18.84 -4.64
CA LEU A 241 16.25 18.57 -3.45
C LEU A 241 15.54 17.61 -2.46
N VAL A 242 14.21 17.63 -2.45
CA VAL A 242 13.34 16.81 -1.59
C VAL A 242 12.08 16.43 -2.37
N LEU A 243 11.71 15.16 -2.33
CA LEU A 243 10.51 14.59 -2.92
C LEU A 243 9.28 14.94 -2.08
N ASP A 244 8.25 15.50 -2.71
CA ASP A 244 6.96 15.80 -2.08
C ASP A 244 6.01 14.57 -2.06
N ILE A 245 6.54 13.44 -1.60
CA ILE A 245 5.81 12.17 -1.49
C ILE A 245 6.00 11.62 -0.07
N PRO A 246 4.92 11.49 0.73
CA PRO A 246 5.01 10.87 2.05
C PRO A 246 5.52 9.43 1.98
N ALA A 247 6.41 9.10 2.89
CA ALA A 247 7.04 7.78 2.95
C ALA A 247 6.95 7.15 4.34
N ALA A 248 6.90 5.81 4.38
CA ALA A 248 7.09 5.04 5.60
C ALA A 248 8.16 3.97 5.34
N ILE A 249 9.23 3.96 6.12
CA ILE A 249 10.21 2.87 6.13
C ILE A 249 9.75 1.84 7.16
N VAL A 250 9.60 0.59 6.73
CA VAL A 250 9.10 -0.50 7.56
C VAL A 250 10.19 -1.55 7.67
N VAL A 251 10.73 -1.71 8.89
CA VAL A 251 11.58 -2.85 9.23
C VAL A 251 10.66 -4.05 9.40
N THR A 252 10.47 -4.80 8.32
CA THR A 252 9.64 -6.00 8.29
C THR A 252 10.34 -7.16 9.02
N LYS A 253 9.61 -8.25 9.27
CA LYS A 253 10.12 -9.43 10.02
C LYS A 253 10.79 -9.03 11.36
N SER A 254 10.31 -7.96 11.99
CA SER A 254 10.88 -7.47 13.25
C SER A 254 10.71 -8.44 14.41
N ASP A 255 9.87 -9.47 14.27
CA ASP A 255 9.77 -10.60 15.19
C ASP A 255 11.10 -11.38 15.32
N ARG A 256 11.96 -11.36 14.30
CA ARG A 256 13.32 -11.93 14.36
C ARG A 256 14.25 -11.13 15.28
N LEU A 257 13.93 -9.86 15.49
CA LEU A 257 14.66 -8.93 16.34
C LEU A 257 13.98 -8.75 17.72
N ARG A 258 12.96 -9.54 18.07
CA ARG A 258 12.11 -9.36 19.27
C ARG A 258 12.81 -9.35 20.63
N TYR A 259 14.10 -9.69 20.68
CA TYR A 259 14.93 -9.67 21.88
C TYR A 259 16.00 -8.57 21.86
N GLN A 260 16.05 -7.75 20.81
CA GLN A 260 17.02 -6.69 20.65
C GLN A 260 16.36 -5.33 20.96
N PRO A 261 16.91 -4.53 21.88
CA PRO A 261 16.50 -3.15 22.04
C PRO A 261 16.85 -2.30 20.81
N PRO A 262 15.99 -1.36 20.39
CA PRO A 262 14.66 -1.04 20.96
C PRO A 262 13.51 -1.84 20.33
N VAL A 263 13.78 -2.80 19.44
CA VAL A 263 12.73 -3.51 18.68
C VAL A 263 11.80 -4.31 19.59
N ASP A 264 12.35 -4.87 20.65
CA ASP A 264 11.65 -5.66 21.65
C ASP A 264 10.50 -4.90 22.33
N ARG A 265 10.68 -3.61 22.66
CA ARG A 265 9.62 -2.76 23.24
C ARG A 265 8.53 -2.44 22.23
N TRP A 266 8.90 -2.16 20.98
CA TRP A 266 7.93 -1.78 19.95
C TRP A 266 7.06 -2.97 19.56
N ILE A 267 7.65 -4.13 19.22
CA ILE A 267 6.88 -5.30 18.77
C ILE A 267 5.92 -5.84 19.84
N ARG A 268 6.21 -5.62 21.13
CA ARG A 268 5.31 -5.97 22.24
C ARG A 268 4.26 -4.90 22.53
N ARG A 269 4.44 -3.67 22.06
CA ARG A 269 3.48 -2.59 22.26
C ARG A 269 2.21 -2.92 21.47
N PRO A 270 1.02 -2.91 22.09
CA PRO A 270 -0.23 -3.00 21.34
C PRO A 270 -0.32 -1.83 20.36
N GLY A 271 -1.12 -2.00 19.30
CA GLY A 271 -1.34 -0.93 18.32
C GLY A 271 -1.92 0.34 18.96
N LEU A 272 -1.98 1.42 18.17
CA LEU A 272 -2.34 2.76 18.67
C LEU A 272 -3.81 2.91 19.16
N ASN A 273 -4.60 1.83 19.23
CA ASN A 273 -5.93 1.75 19.86
C ASN A 273 -6.88 2.90 19.49
N GLY A 274 -6.81 3.41 18.26
CA GLY A 274 -7.69 4.48 17.77
C GLY A 274 -7.21 5.91 18.05
N TRP A 275 -6.09 6.10 18.75
CA TRP A 275 -5.51 7.42 19.01
C TRP A 275 -4.19 7.60 18.28
N ILE A 276 -4.10 8.60 17.41
CA ILE A 276 -2.87 8.91 16.68
C ILE A 276 -2.09 9.93 17.51
N ASP A 277 -0.96 9.48 18.07
CA ASP A 277 -0.02 10.33 18.80
C ASP A 277 1.23 10.59 17.94
N PRO A 278 1.39 11.79 17.35
CA PRO A 278 2.57 12.16 16.57
C PRO A 278 3.87 12.00 17.35
N ALA A 279 3.87 12.24 18.66
CA ALA A 279 5.06 12.09 19.49
C ALA A 279 5.47 10.62 19.63
N ALA A 280 4.51 9.70 19.76
CA ALA A 280 4.79 8.26 19.78
C ALA A 280 5.29 7.74 18.42
N ILE A 281 4.75 8.25 17.31
CA ILE A 281 5.23 7.92 15.94
C ILE A 281 6.67 8.43 15.75
N LEU A 282 6.96 9.65 16.22
CA LEU A 282 8.30 10.22 16.18
C LEU A 282 9.27 9.44 17.07
N GLU A 283 8.83 8.99 18.26
CA GLU A 283 9.64 8.15 19.14
C GLU A 283 10.03 6.83 18.47
N GLU A 284 9.07 6.12 17.85
CA GLU A 284 9.35 4.90 17.08
C GLU A 284 10.29 5.19 15.91
N SER A 285 10.05 6.28 15.20
CA SER A 285 10.85 6.66 14.03
C SER A 285 12.30 6.94 14.42
N ARG A 286 12.53 7.66 15.52
CA ARG A 286 13.85 7.93 16.08
C ARG A 286 14.57 6.65 16.47
N ASP A 287 13.86 5.73 17.11
CA ASP A 287 14.42 4.44 17.53
C ASP A 287 14.80 3.55 16.34
N ALA A 288 13.91 3.43 15.36
CA ALA A 288 14.16 2.68 14.14
C ALA A 288 15.32 3.30 13.35
N TYR A 289 15.36 4.62 13.24
CA TYR A 289 16.48 5.34 12.63
C TYR A 289 17.80 5.02 13.34
N ALA A 290 17.85 5.20 14.67
CA ALA A 290 19.06 4.94 15.45
C ALA A 290 19.50 3.47 15.36
N PHE A 291 18.55 2.54 15.39
CA PHE A 291 18.80 1.11 15.25
C PHE A 291 19.45 0.78 13.89
N LEU A 292 18.84 1.20 12.79
CA LEU A 292 19.36 1.00 11.44
C LEU A 292 20.71 1.70 11.23
N HIS A 293 20.83 2.94 11.69
CA HIS A 293 22.06 3.72 11.57
C HIS A 293 23.23 3.06 12.32
N SER A 294 23.00 2.60 13.56
CA SER A 294 24.03 1.94 14.37
C SER A 294 24.54 0.61 13.78
N ARG A 295 23.74 -0.01 12.91
CA ARG A 295 24.05 -1.26 12.20
C ARG A 295 24.62 -1.03 10.80
N GLY A 296 24.87 0.23 10.42
CA GLY A 296 25.42 0.58 9.11
C GLY A 296 24.44 0.47 7.94
N ALA A 297 23.14 0.29 8.20
CA ALA A 297 22.10 0.19 7.17
C ALA A 297 21.69 1.58 6.61
N ARG A 298 22.68 2.40 6.24
CA ARG A 298 22.48 3.80 5.84
C ARG A 298 21.68 3.96 4.56
N ALA A 299 21.84 3.05 3.59
CA ALA A 299 21.10 3.09 2.34
C ALA A 299 19.58 3.03 2.58
N TRP A 300 19.13 2.23 3.54
CA TRP A 300 17.71 2.12 3.91
C TRP A 300 17.13 3.39 4.54
N LEU A 301 18.00 4.26 5.07
CA LEU A 301 17.61 5.54 5.66
C LEU A 301 17.53 6.67 4.63
N ARG A 302 17.88 6.42 3.37
CA ARG A 302 17.86 7.44 2.31
C ARG A 302 16.48 8.11 2.13
N PRO A 303 15.32 7.42 2.17
CA PRO A 303 14.01 8.07 2.08
C PRO A 303 13.76 9.09 3.19
N TYR A 304 14.34 8.89 4.39
CA TYR A 304 14.23 9.86 5.48
C TYR A 304 14.92 11.20 5.16
N GLY A 305 15.99 11.18 4.36
CA GLY A 305 16.68 12.39 3.92
C GLY A 305 16.11 13.01 2.64
N GLU A 306 15.38 12.25 1.84
CA GLU A 306 14.94 12.67 0.50
C GLU A 306 13.43 12.91 0.39
N CYS A 307 12.59 12.35 1.26
CA CYS A 307 11.16 12.63 1.28
C CYS A 307 10.82 13.74 2.27
N ARG A 308 9.89 14.64 1.89
CA ARG A 308 9.43 15.76 2.74
C ARG A 308 8.87 15.28 4.07
N GLN A 309 8.18 14.14 4.06
CA GLN A 309 7.68 13.49 5.25
C GLN A 309 8.02 12.00 5.22
N CYS A 310 8.65 11.51 6.28
CA CYS A 310 9.03 10.12 6.40
C CYS A 310 8.92 9.62 7.83
N THR A 311 8.22 8.50 8.04
CA THR A 311 8.21 7.78 9.32
C THR A 311 8.98 6.47 9.21
N LEU A 312 9.43 5.93 10.36
CA LEU A 312 10.05 4.61 10.43
C LEU A 312 9.32 3.75 11.46
N HIS A 313 9.11 2.48 11.14
CA HIS A 313 8.31 1.56 11.94
C HIS A 313 8.92 0.16 12.03
N PHE A 314 8.68 -0.51 13.15
CA PHE A 314 8.92 -1.95 13.28
C PHE A 314 7.62 -2.70 13.08
N ALA A 315 7.59 -3.64 12.13
CA ALA A 315 6.42 -4.46 11.88
C ALA A 315 6.79 -5.93 11.62
N SER A 316 5.84 -6.82 11.92
CA SER A 316 5.92 -8.22 11.51
C SER A 316 4.57 -8.66 10.98
N ALA A 317 4.54 -9.11 9.73
CA ALA A 317 3.33 -9.66 9.12
C ALA A 317 2.94 -11.01 9.73
N THR A 318 3.91 -11.77 10.24
CA THR A 318 3.72 -13.17 10.62
C THR A 318 3.87 -13.43 12.11
N GLY A 319 4.66 -12.61 12.81
CA GLY A 319 4.99 -12.79 14.23
C GLY A 319 5.81 -14.05 14.52
N SER A 320 6.16 -14.82 13.49
CA SER A 320 6.90 -16.07 13.59
C SER A 320 7.66 -16.38 12.29
N GLU A 321 8.69 -17.22 12.42
CA GLU A 321 9.46 -17.76 11.29
C GLU A 321 8.71 -18.94 10.64
N ASN A 322 8.79 -19.02 9.32
CA ASN A 322 8.26 -20.15 8.57
C ASN A 322 9.15 -21.39 8.72
N ARG A 323 8.54 -22.57 8.60
CA ARG A 323 9.21 -23.86 8.42
C ARG A 323 8.49 -24.63 7.33
N GLN A 324 9.20 -25.07 6.29
CA GLN A 324 8.65 -25.84 5.17
C GLN A 324 7.39 -25.17 4.57
N GLU A 325 7.51 -23.89 4.17
CA GLU A 325 6.42 -23.10 3.58
C GLU A 325 5.16 -22.91 4.47
N ARG A 326 5.30 -23.11 5.79
CA ARG A 326 4.21 -22.90 6.76
C ARG A 326 4.66 -22.17 8.02
N PHE A 327 3.71 -21.55 8.72
CA PHE A 327 3.90 -20.93 10.03
C PHE A 327 3.30 -21.82 11.12
N PRO A 328 4.08 -22.75 11.72
CA PRO A 328 3.54 -23.77 12.62
C PRO A 328 2.97 -23.20 13.93
N GLY A 329 3.47 -22.04 14.37
CA GLY A 329 2.94 -21.31 15.53
C GLY A 329 1.72 -20.44 15.21
N GLY A 330 1.22 -20.50 13.98
CA GLY A 330 0.24 -19.56 13.45
C GLY A 330 0.86 -18.22 13.06
N VAL A 331 0.02 -17.39 12.44
CA VAL A 331 0.37 -16.05 11.97
C VAL A 331 -0.24 -15.05 12.94
N THR A 332 0.62 -14.25 13.59
CA THR A 332 0.20 -13.21 14.53
C THR A 332 0.81 -11.87 14.09
N PRO A 333 0.13 -11.13 13.20
CA PRO A 333 0.60 -9.83 12.76
C PRO A 333 0.84 -8.90 13.94
N ARG A 334 1.94 -8.15 13.88
CA ARG A 334 2.34 -7.14 14.86
C ARG A 334 2.64 -5.85 14.13
N ARG A 335 1.92 -4.80 14.52
CA ARG A 335 2.14 -3.43 14.09
C ARG A 335 2.05 -3.19 12.57
N VAL A 336 1.23 -3.98 11.87
CA VAL A 336 1.13 -3.90 10.39
C VAL A 336 0.33 -2.70 9.90
N LEU A 337 -0.48 -2.08 10.78
CA LEU A 337 -1.31 -0.92 10.44
C LEU A 337 -0.60 0.41 10.69
N GLU A 338 0.38 0.46 11.57
CA GLU A 338 1.05 1.67 12.02
C GLU A 338 1.71 2.45 10.87
N PRO A 339 2.41 1.79 9.92
CA PRO A 339 2.88 2.46 8.72
C PRO A 339 1.75 3.03 7.86
N LEU A 340 0.63 2.32 7.74
CA LEU A 340 -0.53 2.79 6.99
C LEU A 340 -1.18 4.00 7.67
N ILE A 341 -1.40 3.95 8.99
CA ILE A 341 -1.97 5.06 9.77
C ILE A 341 -1.11 6.31 9.62
N ALA A 342 0.22 6.18 9.69
CA ALA A 342 1.13 7.29 9.46
C ALA A 342 1.00 7.87 8.05
N LEU A 343 0.96 7.03 7.00
CA LEU A 343 0.74 7.47 5.63
C LEU A 343 -0.62 8.17 5.45
N LEU A 344 -1.70 7.62 5.99
CA LEU A 344 -3.03 8.23 5.93
C LEU A 344 -3.07 9.57 6.67
N ALA A 345 -2.38 9.69 7.80
CA ALA A 345 -2.23 10.96 8.52
C ALA A 345 -1.49 12.01 7.68
N MET A 346 -0.32 11.68 7.13
CA MET A 346 0.43 12.57 6.24
C MET A 346 -0.34 12.96 4.97
N ARG A 347 -1.31 12.15 4.54
CA ARG A 347 -2.21 12.44 3.41
C ARG A 347 -3.50 13.17 3.81
N GLY A 348 -3.63 13.64 5.05
CA GLY A 348 -4.75 14.47 5.48
C GLY A 348 -6.03 13.71 5.83
N VAL A 349 -6.02 12.38 5.88
CA VAL A 349 -7.22 11.57 6.18
C VAL A 349 -7.78 11.88 7.56
N PHE A 350 -6.93 12.28 8.50
CA PHE A 350 -7.31 12.65 9.87
C PHE A 350 -7.32 14.16 10.10
N GLY A 351 -7.19 14.96 9.04
CA GLY A 351 -7.14 16.43 9.07
C GLY A 351 -5.75 17.02 8.87
N GLU A 352 -5.71 18.26 8.38
CA GLU A 352 -4.48 18.97 7.97
C GLU A 352 -3.50 19.20 9.13
N ALA A 353 -4.00 19.50 10.34
CA ALA A 353 -3.15 19.72 11.51
C ALA A 353 -2.30 18.47 11.84
N LEU A 354 -2.91 17.29 11.79
CA LEU A 354 -2.18 16.03 12.02
C LEU A 354 -1.25 15.70 10.85
N ALA A 355 -1.69 16.00 9.62
CA ALA A 355 -0.87 15.82 8.42
C ALA A 355 0.41 16.63 8.49
N GLU A 356 0.37 17.82 9.07
CA GLU A 356 1.54 18.65 9.26
C GLU A 356 2.49 18.11 10.33
N GLU A 357 2.02 17.45 11.38
CA GLU A 357 2.85 16.98 12.50
C GLU A 357 3.54 15.64 12.24
N VAL A 358 2.88 14.73 11.52
CA VAL A 358 3.41 13.37 11.30
C VAL A 358 4.51 13.34 10.25
N GLY A 359 5.59 12.61 10.53
CA GLY A 359 6.67 12.34 9.58
C GLY A 359 7.67 13.49 9.37
N ARG A 360 7.72 14.48 10.27
CA ARG A 360 8.75 15.54 10.26
C ARG A 360 10.11 15.08 10.81
#